data_AF-A0A317E1C3-F1
#
_entry.id   AF-A0A317E1C3-F1
#
_cell.length_a   1.000
_cell.length_b   1.000
_cell.length_c   1.000
_cell.angle_alpha   90.00
_cell.angle_beta   90.00
_cell.angle_gamma   90.00
#
_symmetry.space_group_name_H-M   'P 1'
#
loop_
_entity.id
_entity.type
_entity.pdbx_description
1 polymer ?
#
loop_
_entity_poly.entity_id
_entity_poly.type
_entity_poly.pdbx_seq_one_letter_code
_entity_poly.pdbx_strand_id
1 'polypeptide(L)' 'MLLDIEMRVLDGLRLARVVQALTPAADLVMMSGHPYLCRAVSDLLGPGVAVLARPFAFDDLLSRLGDRHLPVPA' A
#
# COMPACT_ATOMS: atom_id res chain seq x y z
N MET A 1 2.26 1.00 -6.79
CA MET A 1 0.80 0.80 -6.96
C MET A 1 0.12 1.13 -5.64
N LEU A 2 -0.95 1.92 -5.68
CA LEU A 2 -1.71 2.31 -4.50
C LEU A 2 -3.08 1.60 -4.54
N LEU A 3 -3.44 0.87 -3.48
CA LEU A 3 -4.70 0.14 -3.36
C LEU A 3 -5.47 0.53 -2.11
N ASP A 4 -6.76 0.78 -2.26
CA ASP A 4 -7.68 0.87 -1.12
C ASP A 4 -7.96 -0.53 -0.57
N ILE A 5 -7.89 -0.69 0.75
CA ILE A 5 -8.27 -1.93 1.44
C ILE A 5 -9.78 -2.18 1.22
N GLU A 6 -10.57 -1.12 1.26
CA GLU A 6 -12.03 -1.16 1.21
C GLU A 6 -12.52 -0.71 -0.16
N MET A 7 -12.69 -1.69 -1.05
CA MET A 7 -13.19 -1.47 -2.40
C MET A 7 -14.61 -2.05 -2.51
N ARG A 8 -15.50 -1.37 -3.25
CA ARG A 8 -16.94 -1.73 -3.30
C ARG A 8 -17.24 -3.08 -3.95
N VAL A 9 -16.47 -3.45 -4.97
CA VAL A 9 -16.74 -4.62 -5.83
C VAL A 9 -15.69 -5.71 -5.64
N LEU A 10 -14.47 -5.31 -5.28
CA LEU A 10 -13.32 -6.19 -5.13
C LEU A 10 -12.78 -6.04 -3.71
N ASP A 11 -12.22 -7.09 -3.15
CA ASP A 11 -11.49 -7.01 -1.88
C ASP A 11 -10.04 -6.56 -2.16
N GLY A 12 -9.66 -5.39 -1.65
CA GLY A 12 -8.34 -4.81 -1.88
C GLY A 12 -7.21 -5.65 -1.29
N LEU A 13 -7.43 -6.30 -0.14
CA LEU A 13 -6.48 -7.22 0.46
C LEU A 13 -6.31 -8.49 -0.39
N ARG A 14 -7.40 -9.01 -0.94
CA ARG A 14 -7.33 -10.15 -1.86
C ARG A 14 -6.59 -9.79 -3.15
N LEU A 15 -6.85 -8.61 -3.69
CA LEU A 15 -6.13 -8.11 -4.86
C LEU A 15 -4.63 -7.95 -4.58
N ALA A 16 -4.25 -7.38 -3.42
CA ALA A 16 -2.86 -7.25 -3.00
C ALA A 16 -2.11 -8.58 -3.00
N ARG A 17 -2.74 -9.64 -2.48
CA ARG A 17 -2.17 -11.00 -2.47
C ARG A 17 -1.98 -11.56 -3.88
N VAL A 18 -2.95 -11.35 -4.76
CA VAL A 18 -2.84 -11.78 -6.17
C VAL A 18 -1.69 -11.03 -6.86
N VAL A 19 -1.58 -9.72 -6.65
CA VAL A 19 -0.52 -8.91 -7.22
C VAL A 19 0.85 -9.37 -6.74
N GLN A 20 1.02 -9.60 -5.43
CA GLN A 20 2.29 -10.12 -4.89
C GLN A 20 2.64 -11.51 -5.45
N ALA A 21 1.65 -12.37 -5.68
CA ALA A 21 1.89 -13.68 -6.27
C ALA A 21 2.30 -13.61 -7.75
N LEU A 22 1.69 -12.71 -8.53
CA LEU A 22 1.97 -12.53 -9.96
C LEU A 22 3.22 -11.68 -10.22
N THR A 23 3.49 -10.72 -9.34
CA THR A 23 4.60 -9.78 -9.46
C THR A 23 5.13 -9.47 -8.06
N PRO A 24 6.01 -10.34 -7.51
CA PRO A 24 6.57 -10.15 -6.16
C PRO A 24 7.37 -8.85 -5.99
N ALA A 25 7.88 -8.30 -7.09
CA ALA A 25 8.60 -7.03 -7.12
C ALA A 25 7.67 -5.80 -7.24
N ALA A 26 6.34 -6.00 -7.28
CA ALA A 26 5.40 -4.90 -7.36
C ALA A 26 5.50 -4.05 -6.10
N ASP A 27 5.83 -2.77 -6.29
CA ASP A 27 5.81 -1.80 -5.21
C ASP A 27 4.36 -1.50 -4.83
N LEU A 28 3.94 -1.94 -3.65
CA LEU A 28 2.55 -1.89 -3.22
C LEU A 28 2.39 -1.06 -1.95
N VAL A 29 1.47 -0.10 -2.02
CA VAL A 29 1.00 0.69 -0.88
C VAL A 29 -0.48 0.41 -0.69
N MET A 30 -0.86 -0.03 0.51
CA MET A 30 -2.25 -0.26 0.92
C MET A 30 -2.76 0.96 1.69
N MET A 31 -4.02 1.37 1.49
CA MET A 31 -4.60 2.51 2.20
C MET A 31 -6.01 2.23 2.72
N SER A 32 -6.39 2.89 3.80
CA SER A 32 -7.77 2.86 4.32
C SER A 32 -8.10 4.13 5.10
N GLY A 33 -9.39 4.47 5.19
CA GLY A 33 -9.88 5.51 6.13
C GLY A 33 -10.00 5.02 7.57
N HIS A 34 -9.70 3.75 7.81
CA HIS A 34 -9.78 3.10 9.11
C HIS A 34 -8.36 2.69 9.57
N PRO A 35 -7.76 3.43 10.53
CA PRO A 35 -6.39 3.17 10.97
C PRO A 35 -6.16 1.74 11.49
N TYR A 36 -7.18 1.12 12.09
CA TYR A 36 -7.10 -0.26 12.56
C TYR A 36 -6.93 -1.27 11.41
N LEU A 37 -7.51 -1.01 10.24
CA LEU A 37 -7.32 -1.85 9.05
C LEU A 37 -5.91 -1.73 8.50
N CYS A 38 -5.33 -0.52 8.49
CA CYS A 38 -3.95 -0.32 8.07
C CYS A 38 -2.98 -1.14 8.95
N ARG A 39 -3.21 -1.16 10.27
CA ARG A 39 -2.42 -1.96 11.20
C ARG A 39 -2.57 -3.46 10.94
N ALA A 40 -3.81 -3.94 10.85
CA ALA A 40 -4.08 -5.36 10.60
C ALA A 40 -3.49 -5.85 9.27
N VAL A 41 -3.55 -5.02 8.21
CA VAL A 41 -2.97 -5.35 6.91
C VAL A 41 -1.45 -5.35 6.95
N SER A 42 -0.82 -4.41 7.67
CA SER A 42 0.63 -4.40 7.86
C SER A 42 1.13 -5.69 8.51
N ASP A 43 0.42 -6.19 9.52
CA ASP A 43 0.77 -7.43 10.20
C ASP A 43 0.58 -8.66 9.29
N LEU A 44 -0.43 -8.62 8.41
CA LEU A 44 -0.83 -9.76 7.58
C LEU A 44 -0.04 -9.91 6.27
N LEU A 45 0.31 -8.80 5.63
CA LEU A 45 1.07 -8.80 4.36
C LEU A 45 2.59 -8.76 4.60
N GLY A 46 3.01 -8.44 5.83
CA GLY A 46 4.40 -8.37 6.22
C GLY A 46 5.08 -7.05 5.80
N PRO A 47 6.36 -6.87 6.19
CA PRO A 47 7.08 -5.60 6.07
C PRO A 47 7.36 -5.16 4.64
N GLY A 48 7.11 -6.03 3.64
CA GLY A 48 7.31 -5.72 2.23
C GLY A 48 6.25 -4.79 1.62
N VAL A 49 5.13 -4.60 2.30
CA VAL A 49 4.01 -3.77 1.82
C VAL A 49 3.84 -2.57 2.71
N ALA A 50 3.92 -1.37 2.13
CA ALA A 50 3.66 -0.15 2.86
C ALA A 50 2.15 0.03 3.10
N VAL A 51 1.80 0.66 4.22
CA VAL A 51 0.42 1.03 4.56
C VAL A 51 0.31 2.53 4.83
N LEU A 52 -0.82 3.12 4.46
CA LEU A 52 -1.10 4.55 4.56
C LEU A 52 -2.54 4.82 5.01
N ALA A 53 -2.72 5.40 6.20
CA ALA A 53 -4.05 5.74 6.71
C ALA A 53 -4.53 7.10 6.16
N ARG A 54 -5.79 7.19 5.73
CA ARG A 54 -6.44 8.45 5.35
C ARG A 54 -6.99 9.19 6.58
N PRO A 55 -7.04 10.54 6.55
CA PRO A 55 -6.43 11.40 5.53
C PRO A 55 -4.90 11.41 5.64
N PHE A 56 -4.22 11.62 4.52
CA PHE A 56 -2.76 11.72 4.44
C PHE A 56 -2.36 12.90 3.54
N ALA A 57 -1.19 13.46 3.79
CA ALA A 57 -0.58 14.45 2.91
C ALA A 57 0.07 13.77 1.69
N PHE A 58 0.29 14.53 0.63
CA PHE A 58 0.96 14.01 -0.56
C PHE A 58 2.38 13.50 -0.26
N ASP A 59 3.11 14.19 0.62
CA ASP A 59 4.46 13.79 1.03
C ASP A 59 4.47 12.47 1.81
N ASP A 60 3.39 12.15 2.54
CA ASP A 60 3.25 10.85 3.20
C ASP A 60 3.17 9.73 2.16
N LEU A 61 2.42 9.94 1.08
CA LEU A 61 2.32 8.99 -0.04
C LEU A 61 3.67 8.83 -0.76
N LEU A 62 4.35 9.93 -1.05
CA LEU A 62 5.66 9.90 -1.70
C LEU A 62 6.69 9.15 -0.86
N SER A 63 6.68 9.35 0.45
CA SER A 63 7.59 8.65 1.37
C SER A 63 7.35 7.12 1.36
N ARG A 64 6.12 6.66 1.09
CA ARG A 64 5.80 5.22 0.99
C ARG A 64 6.11 4.60 -0.37
N LEU A 65 6.13 5.40 -1.44
CA LEU A 65 6.53 4.98 -2.79
C LEU A 65 8.05 5.12 -3.02
N GLY A 66 8.67 6.07 -2.32
CA GLY A 66 10.03 6.55 -2.56
C GLY A 66 11.13 5.69 -1.96
N ASP A 67 10.82 4.80 -1.02
CA ASP A 67 11.82 3.95 -0.37
C ASP A 67 12.53 2.98 -1.33
N ARG A 68 12.09 2.85 -2.60
CA ARG A 68 12.74 1.93 -3.56
C ARG A 68 12.97 2.39 -5.00
N HIS A 69 12.48 3.54 -5.51
CA HIS A 69 12.76 3.91 -6.92
C HIS A 69 12.52 5.37 -7.40
N LEU A 70 12.45 6.40 -6.56
CA LEU A 70 12.31 7.78 -7.10
C LEU A 70 13.68 8.35 -7.56
N PRO A 71 13.87 8.69 -8.85
CA PRO A 71 15.03 9.47 -9.27
C PRO A 71 14.98 10.85 -8.62
N VAL A 72 16.05 11.22 -7.92
CA VAL A 72 16.26 12.57 -7.39
C VAL A 72 16.38 13.53 -8.58
N PRO A 73 15.61 14.64 -8.64
CA PRO A 73 15.82 15.65 -9.67
C PRO A 73 17.19 16.32 -9.46
N ALA A 74 17.96 16.43 -10.55
CA ALA A 74 19.26 17.09 -10.61
C ALA A 74 19.14 18.62 -10.42
#